data_AF-Q7UR52-F1
#
_entry.id   AF-Q7UR52-F1
#
_cell.length_a   1.000
_cell.length_b   1.000
_cell.length_c   1.000
_cell.angle_alpha   90.00
_cell.angle_beta   90.00
_cell.angle_gamma   90.00
#
_symmetry.space_group_name_H-M   'P 1'
#
loop_
_entity.id
_entity.type
_entity.pdbx_description
1 polymer ?
#
loop_
_entity_poly.entity_id
_entity_poly.type
_entity_poly.pdbx_seq_one_letter_code
_entity_poly.pdbx_strand_id
1 'polypeptide(L)'
;MMSVHDLRTKTPKPNSNNLLVIEDFQMPITLSDDLTAKLLVSSVCAEVGKNSPSPLVLLQELVASEFGDAEFDFRVADAPNGFHFLNIYHEELEVAIEWKSGCGFGLSCFRSDADDLAGLYSSPDEWFKSLEAVYHRIASLLIEKTTTKSIPATMADIRHERGLSQASMSAQLDITQATYSKLERREDVKLSSLRKVVEAMGGVLKIEARFPESQDVREVTFS
;
A
#
# COMPACT_ATOMS: atom_id res chain seq x y z
N MET A 1 54.61 17.35 10.31
CA MET A 1 54.29 15.92 10.37
C MET A 1 53.58 15.64 11.69
N MET A 2 52.26 15.45 11.65
CA MET A 2 51.48 14.98 12.80
C MET A 2 50.72 13.72 12.36
N SER A 3 50.75 12.74 13.26
CA SER A 3 50.44 11.33 13.05
C SER A 3 48.94 11.06 12.91
N VAL A 4 48.61 10.05 12.11
CA VAL A 4 47.26 9.63 11.71
C VAL A 4 46.69 8.67 12.76
N HIS A 5 46.32 9.12 13.96
CA HIS A 5 45.56 8.33 14.95
C HIS A 5 44.80 9.30 15.89
N ASP A 6 43.66 9.82 15.42
CA ASP A 6 42.47 10.20 16.22
C ASP A 6 41.55 11.15 15.43
N LEU A 7 40.72 10.59 14.54
CA LEU A 7 39.50 11.25 14.07
C LEU A 7 38.42 10.17 13.90
N ARG A 8 37.85 9.76 15.04
CA ARG A 8 36.59 9.04 15.09
C ARG A 8 35.47 10.04 14.74
N THR A 9 35.21 10.23 13.46
CA THR A 9 34.05 11.01 13.01
C THR A 9 32.78 10.23 13.32
N LYS A 10 31.94 10.81 14.18
CA LYS A 10 30.58 10.35 14.45
C LYS A 10 29.81 10.29 13.12
N THR A 11 29.36 9.11 12.73
CA THR A 11 28.28 8.99 11.76
C THR A 11 27.00 9.58 12.39
N PRO A 12 26.29 10.50 11.73
CA PRO A 12 25.01 10.97 12.22
C PRO A 12 23.98 9.83 12.15
N LYS A 13 23.24 9.63 13.25
CA LYS A 13 22.06 8.75 13.27
C LYS A 13 21.04 9.26 12.24
N PRO A 14 20.43 8.39 11.41
CA PRO A 14 19.31 8.80 10.57
C PRO A 14 18.16 9.26 11.48
N ASN A 15 17.72 10.50 11.27
CA ASN A 15 16.61 11.10 12.00
C ASN A 15 15.31 10.53 11.42
N SER A 16 14.44 10.00 12.26
CA SER A 16 13.19 9.29 11.91
C SER A 16 12.05 10.23 11.48
N ASN A 17 12.37 11.33 10.81
CA ASN A 17 11.41 12.36 10.40
C ASN A 17 11.32 12.57 8.87
N ASN A 18 11.90 11.68 8.07
CA ASN A 18 11.62 11.67 6.64
C ASN A 18 10.47 10.72 6.35
N LEU A 19 9.24 11.23 6.49
CA LEU A 19 8.21 10.88 5.53
C LEU A 19 8.82 11.23 4.17
N LEU A 20 9.17 10.24 3.34
CA LEU A 20 9.50 10.51 1.96
C LEU A 20 8.19 10.95 1.30
N VAL A 21 7.86 12.22 1.45
CA VAL A 21 7.13 12.94 0.42
C VAL A 21 8.05 12.81 -0.78
N ILE A 22 7.72 11.88 -1.68
CA ILE A 22 8.35 11.84 -2.99
C ILE A 22 7.93 13.17 -3.63
N GLU A 23 8.82 14.16 -3.55
CA GLU A 23 8.71 15.36 -4.37
C GLU A 23 8.65 14.88 -5.83
N ASP A 24 7.63 15.34 -6.54
CA ASP A 24 7.30 14.96 -7.92
C ASP A 24 8.56 14.74 -8.77
N PHE A 25 8.92 13.47 -8.96
CA PHE A 25 9.97 13.10 -9.90
C PHE A 25 9.38 13.20 -11.31
N GLN A 26 9.38 14.41 -11.86
CA GLN A 26 9.00 14.65 -13.25
C GLN A 26 10.06 14.04 -14.18
N MET A 27 9.87 12.78 -14.56
CA MET A 27 10.35 12.30 -15.85
C MET A 27 9.33 12.68 -16.92
N PRO A 28 9.74 13.23 -18.07
CA PRO A 28 8.82 13.49 -19.17
C PRO A 28 8.55 12.15 -19.86
N ILE A 29 7.63 11.35 -19.32
CA ILE A 29 6.92 10.38 -20.14
C ILE A 29 5.97 11.23 -20.98
N THR A 30 6.30 11.44 -22.26
CA THR A 30 5.36 12.06 -23.19
C THR A 30 4.20 11.09 -23.39
N LEU A 31 3.11 11.32 -22.66
CA LEU A 31 1.81 10.70 -22.89
C LEU A 31 1.47 10.88 -24.37
N SER A 32 0.97 9.84 -25.03
CA SER A 32 0.45 10.00 -26.39
C SER A 32 -0.71 11.00 -26.37
N ASP A 33 -0.94 11.69 -27.49
CA ASP A 33 -2.04 12.66 -27.62
C ASP A 33 -3.42 12.01 -27.33
N ASP A 34 -3.57 10.72 -27.66
CA ASP A 34 -4.77 9.91 -27.37
C ASP A 34 -4.97 9.69 -25.87
N LEU A 35 -3.88 9.43 -25.14
CA LEU A 35 -3.89 9.19 -23.71
C LEU A 35 -4.14 10.47 -22.91
N THR A 36 -3.55 11.58 -23.36
CA THR A 36 -3.81 12.93 -22.83
C THR A 36 -5.28 13.31 -23.01
N ALA A 37 -5.87 13.00 -24.16
CA ALA A 37 -7.29 13.22 -24.42
C ALA A 37 -8.20 12.36 -23.53
N LYS A 38 -7.86 11.08 -23.30
CA LYS A 38 -8.60 10.17 -22.39
C LYS A 38 -8.54 10.62 -20.93
N LEU A 39 -7.39 11.08 -20.46
CA LEU A 39 -7.22 11.62 -19.09
C LEU A 39 -7.97 12.93 -18.87
N LEU A 40 -8.02 13.82 -19.87
CA LEU A 40 -8.85 15.03 -19.85
C LEU A 40 -10.35 14.70 -19.74
N VAL A 41 -10.83 13.69 -20.47
CA VAL A 41 -12.23 13.21 -20.37
C VAL A 41 -12.51 12.61 -18.98
N SER A 42 -11.55 11.87 -18.40
CA SER A 42 -11.69 11.32 -17.05
C SER A 42 -11.74 12.39 -15.95
N SER A 43 -11.00 13.50 -16.10
CA SER A 43 -11.01 14.61 -15.15
C SER A 43 -12.39 15.29 -15.07
N VAL A 44 -13.13 15.31 -16.18
CA VAL A 44 -14.52 15.79 -16.26
C VAL A 44 -15.51 14.81 -15.59
N CYS A 45 -15.21 13.51 -15.57
CA CYS A 45 -16.07 12.48 -14.97
C CYS A 45 -15.95 12.39 -13.44
N ALA A 46 -14.97 13.06 -12.82
CA ALA A 46 -14.81 13.10 -11.36
C ALA A 46 -15.96 13.82 -10.62
N GLU A 47 -16.87 14.51 -11.34
CA GLU A 47 -18.03 15.19 -10.76
C GLU A 47 -19.39 14.47 -10.99
N VAL A 48 -19.44 13.27 -11.57
CA VAL A 48 -20.72 12.68 -12.02
C VAL A 48 -21.04 11.33 -11.37
N GLY A 49 -22.21 11.26 -10.72
CA GLY A 49 -22.66 10.16 -9.86
C GLY A 49 -23.10 8.86 -10.56
N LYS A 50 -23.22 7.80 -9.73
CA LYS A 50 -23.85 6.45 -9.87
C LYS A 50 -23.74 5.63 -11.17
N ASN A 51 -23.44 6.19 -12.34
CA ASN A 51 -23.33 5.50 -13.63
C ASN A 51 -21.98 5.75 -14.36
N SER A 52 -21.01 6.38 -13.71
CA SER A 52 -19.66 6.55 -14.26
C SER A 52 -18.85 5.25 -14.09
N PRO A 53 -18.03 4.84 -15.08
CA PRO A 53 -17.19 3.65 -14.94
C PRO A 53 -16.26 3.81 -13.73
N SER A 54 -16.05 2.71 -13.00
CA SER A 54 -15.09 2.69 -11.88
C SER A 54 -13.74 3.24 -12.36
N PRO A 55 -13.01 4.05 -11.57
CA PRO A 55 -11.69 4.54 -11.97
C PRO A 55 -10.71 3.42 -12.33
N LEU A 56 -10.91 2.22 -11.79
CA LEU A 56 -10.13 1.03 -12.16
C LEU A 56 -10.43 0.52 -13.59
N VAL A 57 -11.66 0.67 -14.10
CA VAL A 57 -12.00 0.34 -15.50
C VAL A 57 -11.27 1.29 -16.44
N LEU A 58 -11.25 2.59 -16.12
CA LEU A 58 -10.47 3.55 -16.89
C LEU A 58 -8.97 3.23 -16.83
N LEU A 59 -8.46 2.87 -15.65
CA LEU A 59 -7.06 2.46 -15.49
C LEU A 59 -6.71 1.25 -16.36
N GLN A 60 -7.57 0.24 -16.39
CA GLN A 60 -7.41 -0.93 -17.25
C GLN A 60 -7.37 -0.52 -18.73
N GLU A 61 -8.28 0.34 -19.20
CA GLU A 61 -8.29 0.80 -20.59
C GLU A 61 -7.00 1.56 -20.97
N LEU A 62 -6.48 2.40 -20.06
CA LEU A 62 -5.23 3.13 -20.27
C LEU A 62 -4.05 2.15 -20.39
N VAL A 63 -3.93 1.21 -19.45
CA VAL A 63 -2.82 0.23 -19.45
C VAL A 63 -2.93 -0.70 -20.66
N ALA A 64 -4.11 -1.23 -20.98
CA ALA A 64 -4.31 -2.10 -22.15
C ALA A 64 -3.98 -1.41 -23.48
N SER A 65 -4.10 -0.08 -23.55
CA SER A 65 -3.77 0.68 -24.76
C SER A 65 -2.26 0.82 -25.01
N GLU A 66 -1.44 0.73 -23.95
CA GLU A 66 0.02 0.84 -24.03
C GLU A 66 0.71 -0.53 -23.94
N PHE A 67 0.19 -1.43 -23.13
CA PHE A 67 0.72 -2.77 -22.84
C PHE A 67 -0.27 -3.83 -23.35
N GLY A 68 -0.26 -4.09 -24.66
CA GLY A 68 -1.27 -4.90 -25.34
C GLY A 68 -1.28 -6.39 -25.02
N ASP A 69 -0.23 -6.90 -24.37
CA ASP A 69 -0.07 -8.27 -23.88
C ASP A 69 -0.33 -8.40 -22.37
N ALA A 70 -0.72 -7.31 -21.69
CA ALA A 70 -1.14 -7.37 -20.30
C ALA A 70 -2.47 -8.13 -20.14
N GLU A 71 -2.56 -8.96 -19.10
CA GLU A 71 -3.79 -9.61 -18.67
C GLU A 71 -4.35 -8.90 -17.42
N PHE A 72 -5.67 -8.97 -17.23
CA PHE A 72 -6.38 -8.20 -16.19
C PHE A 72 -7.36 -9.08 -15.43
N ASP A 73 -7.34 -9.01 -14.10
CA ASP A 73 -8.36 -9.60 -13.22
C ASP A 73 -9.02 -8.50 -12.37
N PHE A 74 -10.34 -8.37 -12.49
CA PHE A 74 -11.11 -7.32 -11.82
C PHE A 74 -12.04 -7.91 -10.78
N ARG A 75 -11.94 -7.41 -9.54
CA ARG A 75 -12.79 -7.85 -8.42
C ARG A 75 -13.54 -6.68 -7.80
N VAL A 76 -14.86 -6.79 -7.79
CA VAL A 76 -15.74 -5.84 -7.12
C VAL A 76 -15.85 -6.22 -5.65
N ALA A 77 -15.81 -5.23 -4.76
CA ALA A 77 -16.04 -5.47 -3.35
C ALA A 77 -17.46 -6.01 -3.10
N ASP A 78 -17.59 -7.04 -2.26
CA ASP A 78 -18.91 -7.53 -1.82
C ASP A 78 -19.67 -6.49 -0.97
N ALA A 79 -18.93 -5.64 -0.25
CA ALA A 79 -19.49 -4.60 0.60
C ALA A 79 -19.68 -3.28 -0.17
N PRO A 80 -20.78 -2.53 0.02
CA PRO A 80 -21.04 -1.26 -0.69
C PRO A 80 -19.94 -0.19 -0.56
N ASN A 81 -19.14 -0.27 0.51
CA ASN A 81 -18.02 0.63 0.78
C ASN A 81 -16.68 -0.13 0.88
N GLY A 82 -16.57 -1.30 0.27
CA GLY A 82 -15.33 -2.08 0.25
C GLY A 82 -14.33 -1.55 -0.79
N PHE A 83 -13.14 -2.11 -0.79
CA PHE A 83 -12.14 -1.85 -1.83
C PHE A 83 -12.45 -2.69 -3.06
N HIS A 84 -12.42 -2.05 -4.22
CA HIS A 84 -12.39 -2.74 -5.52
C HIS A 84 -10.93 -3.04 -5.86
N PHE A 85 -10.71 -4.11 -6.61
CA PHE A 85 -9.38 -4.58 -6.95
C PHE A 85 -9.23 -4.74 -8.46
N LEU A 86 -8.05 -4.40 -8.96
CA LEU A 86 -7.59 -4.70 -10.31
C LEU A 86 -6.19 -5.29 -10.18
N ASN A 87 -6.00 -6.51 -10.69
CA ASN A 87 -4.68 -7.08 -10.90
C ASN A 87 -4.32 -6.96 -12.38
N ILE A 88 -3.08 -6.57 -12.65
CA ILE A 88 -2.49 -6.47 -13.98
C ILE A 88 -1.30 -7.43 -14.02
N TYR A 89 -1.34 -8.37 -14.94
CA TYR A 89 -0.26 -9.32 -15.18
C TYR A 89 0.43 -8.93 -16.48
N HIS A 90 1.74 -8.71 -16.43
CA HIS A 90 2.50 -8.38 -17.63
C HIS A 90 3.91 -8.95 -17.49
N GLU A 91 4.25 -9.89 -18.37
CA GLU A 91 5.45 -10.72 -18.28
C GLU A 91 5.61 -11.40 -16.90
N GLU A 92 6.65 -11.03 -16.15
CA GLU A 92 6.96 -11.58 -14.82
C GLU A 92 6.38 -10.74 -13.68
N LEU A 93 5.69 -9.64 -13.96
CA LEU A 93 5.15 -8.74 -12.93
C LEU A 93 3.66 -8.94 -12.74
N GLU A 94 3.26 -8.91 -11.48
CA GLU A 94 1.88 -8.75 -11.05
C GLU A 94 1.75 -7.42 -10.30
N VAL A 95 0.88 -6.56 -10.80
CA VAL A 95 0.57 -5.26 -10.22
C VAL A 95 -0.84 -5.33 -9.63
N ALA A 96 -0.94 -5.21 -8.32
CA ALA A 96 -2.20 -5.18 -7.59
C ALA A 96 -2.60 -3.73 -7.28
N ILE A 97 -3.82 -3.36 -7.65
CA ILE A 97 -4.39 -2.04 -7.39
C ILE A 97 -5.63 -2.20 -6.53
N GLU A 98 -5.66 -1.50 -5.41
CA GLU A 98 -6.83 -1.33 -4.55
C GLU A 98 -7.44 0.04 -4.78
N TRP A 99 -8.77 0.16 -4.85
CA TRP A 99 -9.42 1.46 -4.95
C TRP A 99 -10.70 1.54 -4.14
N LYS A 100 -10.89 2.69 -3.49
CA LYS A 100 -12.13 3.06 -2.82
C LYS A 100 -12.36 4.56 -2.91
N SER A 101 -13.63 4.93 -3.13
CA SER A 101 -14.06 6.33 -3.12
C SER A 101 -13.66 7.04 -1.83
N GLY A 102 -12.97 8.19 -1.97
CA GLY A 102 -12.42 8.98 -0.86
C GLY A 102 -11.02 8.56 -0.39
N CYS A 103 -10.57 7.33 -0.65
CA CYS A 103 -9.24 6.85 -0.26
C CYS A 103 -8.21 7.07 -1.38
N GLY A 104 -8.60 6.87 -2.63
CA GLY A 104 -7.70 6.89 -3.79
C GLY A 104 -7.29 5.48 -4.19
N PHE A 105 -6.13 5.36 -4.84
CA PHE A 105 -5.55 4.10 -5.34
C PHE A 105 -4.43 3.65 -4.44
N GLY A 106 -4.50 2.42 -3.96
CA GLY A 106 -3.38 1.69 -3.41
C GLY A 106 -2.71 0.88 -4.51
N LEU A 107 -1.38 0.81 -4.50
CA LEU A 107 -0.58 0.09 -5.49
C LEU A 107 0.47 -0.78 -4.80
N SER A 108 0.57 -2.03 -5.23
CA SER A 108 1.69 -2.92 -4.97
C SER A 108 2.09 -3.65 -6.26
N CYS A 109 3.38 -3.91 -6.45
CA CYS A 109 3.92 -4.63 -7.59
C CYS A 109 4.97 -5.63 -7.09
N PHE A 110 4.86 -6.87 -7.54
CA PHE A 110 5.75 -7.97 -7.17
C PHE A 110 5.98 -8.88 -8.38
N ARG A 111 6.96 -9.79 -8.27
CA ARG A 111 7.21 -10.76 -9.33
C ARG A 111 6.29 -11.97 -9.16
N SER A 112 5.72 -12.44 -10.26
CA SER A 112 4.80 -13.58 -10.32
C SER A 112 5.47 -14.91 -9.91
N ASP A 113 6.81 -14.97 -10.01
CA ASP A 113 7.64 -16.12 -9.64
C ASP A 113 8.23 -16.03 -8.23
N ALA A 114 7.93 -14.96 -7.48
CA ALA A 114 8.48 -14.80 -6.15
C ALA A 114 7.83 -15.81 -5.18
N ASP A 115 8.65 -16.70 -4.61
CA ASP A 115 8.29 -17.56 -3.46
C ASP A 115 7.80 -16.74 -2.25
N ASP A 116 8.08 -15.44 -2.26
CA ASP A 116 7.79 -14.49 -1.19
C ASP A 116 6.43 -13.81 -1.41
N LEU A 117 5.36 -14.61 -1.33
CA LEU A 117 3.99 -14.09 -1.24
C LEU A 117 3.69 -13.39 0.11
N ALA A 118 4.72 -13.27 0.97
CA ALA A 118 4.68 -12.62 2.27
C ALA A 118 4.63 -11.09 2.13
N GLY A 119 3.45 -10.58 1.76
CA GLY A 119 3.22 -9.13 1.63
C GLY A 119 2.00 -8.75 0.81
N LEU A 120 1.57 -9.63 -0.11
CA LEU A 120 0.56 -9.34 -1.13
C LEU A 120 -0.83 -8.87 -0.67
N TYR A 121 -1.17 -9.02 0.62
CA TYR A 121 -2.47 -8.56 1.15
C TYR A 121 -2.30 -7.84 2.50
N SER A 122 -1.12 -7.25 2.71
CA SER A 122 -0.99 -6.12 3.65
C SER A 122 -1.39 -4.86 2.89
N SER A 123 -1.70 -3.77 3.62
CA SER A 123 -1.96 -2.45 3.04
C SER A 123 -1.04 -2.17 1.83
N PRO A 124 -1.57 -1.52 0.78
CA PRO A 124 -0.80 -1.18 -0.41
C PRO A 124 0.53 -0.49 -0.08
N ASP A 125 1.58 -0.82 -0.84
CA ASP A 125 2.93 -0.29 -0.63
C ASP A 125 2.98 1.22 -0.90
N GLU A 126 2.20 1.69 -1.87
CA GLU A 126 2.13 3.08 -2.32
C GLU A 126 0.68 3.55 -2.45
N TRP A 127 0.42 4.85 -2.22
CA TRP A 127 -0.92 5.45 -2.34
C TRP A 127 -0.94 6.67 -3.25
N PHE A 128 -1.94 6.74 -4.12
CA PHE A 128 -2.13 7.79 -5.12
C PHE A 128 -3.55 8.39 -5.05
N LYS A 129 -3.66 9.70 -5.26
CA LYS A 129 -4.95 10.42 -5.22
C LYS A 129 -5.60 10.61 -6.60
N SER A 130 -4.85 10.43 -7.68
CA SER A 130 -5.34 10.61 -9.05
C SER A 130 -5.07 9.39 -9.91
N LEU A 131 -5.95 9.18 -10.90
CA LEU A 131 -5.83 8.14 -11.92
C LEU A 131 -4.53 8.29 -12.72
N GLU A 132 -4.19 9.53 -13.06
CA GLU A 132 -2.97 9.88 -13.80
C GLU A 132 -1.70 9.47 -13.04
N ALA A 133 -1.61 9.76 -11.74
CA ALA A 133 -0.42 9.44 -10.96
C ALA A 133 -0.22 7.93 -10.79
N VAL A 134 -1.29 7.19 -10.51
CA VAL A 134 -1.19 5.71 -10.41
C VAL A 134 -0.85 5.08 -11.76
N TYR A 135 -1.42 5.57 -12.86
CA TYR A 135 -1.10 5.10 -14.20
C TYR A 135 0.38 5.32 -14.55
N HIS A 136 0.92 6.52 -14.33
CA HIS A 136 2.33 6.79 -14.56
C HIS A 136 3.25 5.88 -13.75
N ARG A 137 2.86 5.60 -12.50
CA ARG A 137 3.62 4.69 -11.66
C ARG A 137 3.60 3.26 -12.20
N ILE A 138 2.43 2.77 -12.62
CA ILE A 138 2.27 1.44 -13.24
C ILE A 138 3.13 1.36 -14.51
N ALA A 139 3.04 2.34 -15.40
CA ALA A 139 3.83 2.37 -16.62
C ALA A 139 5.35 2.30 -16.33
N SER A 140 5.85 3.10 -15.37
CA SER A 140 7.26 3.03 -14.92
C SER A 140 7.63 1.65 -14.40
N LEU A 141 6.81 1.03 -13.55
CA LEU A 141 7.07 -0.33 -13.01
C LEU A 141 7.16 -1.37 -14.13
N LEU A 142 6.22 -1.34 -15.09
CA LEU A 142 6.17 -2.28 -16.21
C LEU A 142 7.31 -2.07 -17.21
N ILE A 143 7.65 -0.82 -17.54
CA ILE A 143 8.74 -0.47 -18.46
C ILE A 143 10.10 -0.82 -17.85
N GLU A 144 10.32 -0.46 -16.60
CA GLU A 144 11.60 -0.65 -15.92
C GLU A 144 11.78 -2.05 -15.33
N LYS A 145 10.70 -2.85 -15.32
CA LYS A 145 10.63 -4.19 -14.73
C LYS A 145 11.04 -4.19 -13.25
N THR A 146 10.49 -3.25 -12.49
CA THR A 146 10.76 -3.08 -11.05
C THR A 146 9.53 -3.35 -10.20
N THR A 147 9.74 -3.65 -8.92
CA THR A 147 8.70 -3.92 -7.93
C THR A 147 8.57 -2.78 -6.94
N THR A 148 7.41 -2.70 -6.26
CA THR A 148 7.27 -1.83 -5.09
C THR A 148 8.01 -2.45 -3.90
N LYS A 149 8.24 -1.66 -2.87
CA LYS A 149 8.84 -2.14 -1.62
C LYS A 149 7.79 -2.17 -0.54
N SER A 150 7.40 -3.37 -0.12
CA SER A 150 6.56 -3.53 1.05
C SER A 150 7.34 -3.13 2.31
N ILE A 151 6.81 -2.16 3.05
CA ILE A 151 7.34 -1.75 4.34
C ILE A 151 6.42 -2.38 5.40
N PRO A 152 6.82 -3.49 6.06
CA PRO A 152 6.02 -4.05 7.13
C PRO A 152 5.83 -3.00 8.23
N ALA A 153 4.58 -2.67 8.55
CA ALA A 153 4.24 -1.72 9.59
C ALA A 153 4.20 -2.43 10.95
N THR A 154 4.96 -1.91 11.92
CA THR A 154 4.85 -2.34 13.32
C THR A 154 3.62 -1.71 13.98
N MET A 155 3.19 -2.24 15.13
CA MET A 155 2.15 -1.57 15.96
C MET A 155 2.52 -0.12 16.29
N ALA A 156 3.82 0.16 16.45
CA ALA A 156 4.30 1.51 16.70
C ALA A 156 4.10 2.40 15.46
N ASP A 157 4.36 1.90 14.25
CA ASP A 157 4.19 2.68 13.02
C ASP A 157 2.72 3.05 12.80
N ILE A 158 1.81 2.07 12.89
CA ILE A 158 0.36 2.29 12.79
C ILE A 158 -0.12 3.30 13.84
N ARG A 159 0.41 3.22 15.07
CA ARG A 159 0.07 4.18 16.14
C ARG A 159 0.53 5.60 15.79
N HIS A 160 1.75 5.77 15.27
CA HIS A 160 2.28 7.09 14.89
C HIS A 160 1.50 7.70 13.72
N GLU A 161 1.16 6.90 12.70
CA GLU A 161 0.32 7.33 11.57
C GLU A 161 -1.05 7.84 12.02
N ARG A 162 -1.62 7.22 13.05
CA ARG A 162 -2.89 7.65 13.66
C ARG A 162 -2.75 8.80 14.65
N GLY A 163 -1.55 9.35 14.84
CA GLY A 163 -1.30 10.45 15.78
C GLY A 163 -1.52 10.07 17.25
N LEU A 164 -1.44 8.78 17.59
CA LEU A 164 -1.70 8.27 18.94
C LEU A 164 -0.38 8.18 19.75
N SER A 165 -0.44 8.52 21.03
CA SER A 165 0.71 8.38 21.94
C SER A 165 0.67 7.05 22.70
N GLN A 166 1.81 6.58 23.22
CA GLN A 166 1.80 5.42 24.12
C GLN A 166 0.94 5.66 25.37
N ALA A 167 0.89 6.90 25.87
CA ALA A 167 0.09 7.28 27.03
C ALA A 167 -1.43 7.19 26.74
N SER A 168 -1.86 7.68 25.58
CA SER A 168 -3.27 7.58 25.17
C SER A 168 -3.70 6.13 24.96
N MET A 169 -2.84 5.32 24.34
CA MET A 169 -3.10 3.88 24.18
C MET A 169 -3.17 3.15 25.52
N SER A 170 -2.24 3.43 26.43
CA SER A 170 -2.23 2.80 27.75
C SER A 170 -3.46 3.18 28.59
N ALA A 171 -3.93 4.43 28.47
CA ALA A 171 -5.14 4.89 29.14
C ALA A 171 -6.40 4.21 28.60
N GLN A 172 -6.53 4.06 27.27
CA GLN A 172 -7.68 3.37 26.67
C GLN A 172 -7.72 1.87 27.00
N LEU A 173 -6.54 1.23 27.08
CA LEU A 173 -6.41 -0.20 27.35
C LEU A 173 -6.43 -0.54 28.85
N ASP A 174 -6.51 0.46 29.73
CA ASP A 174 -6.42 0.33 31.19
C ASP A 174 -5.17 -0.46 31.65
N ILE A 175 -4.01 -0.09 31.10
CA ILE A 175 -2.71 -0.65 31.45
C ILE A 175 -1.68 0.45 31.67
N THR A 176 -0.54 0.11 32.26
CA THR A 176 0.54 1.11 32.39
C THR A 176 1.17 1.41 31.03
N GLN A 177 1.67 2.64 30.84
CA GLN A 177 2.46 2.99 29.65
C GLN A 177 3.66 2.05 29.48
N ALA A 178 4.32 1.63 30.56
CA ALA A 178 5.43 0.67 30.50
C ALA A 178 4.98 -0.71 29.99
N THR A 179 3.78 -1.17 30.37
CA THR A 179 3.18 -2.40 29.85
C THR A 179 2.89 -2.27 28.35
N TYR A 180 2.31 -1.15 27.91
CA TYR A 180 2.05 -0.90 26.49
C TYR A 180 3.35 -0.81 25.68
N SER A 181 4.37 -0.12 26.19
CA SER A 181 5.68 0.00 25.55
C SER A 181 6.37 -1.37 25.38
N LYS A 182 6.18 -2.30 26.32
CA LYS A 182 6.64 -3.69 26.18
C LYS A 182 5.82 -4.45 25.15
N LEU A 183 4.51 -4.22 25.09
CA LEU A 183 3.62 -4.85 24.13
C LEU A 183 4.04 -4.52 22.69
N GLU A 184 4.34 -3.26 22.39
CA GLU A 184 4.79 -2.83 21.05
C GLU A 184 6.11 -3.46 20.59
N ARG A 185 6.95 -3.94 21.50
CA ARG A 185 8.28 -4.49 21.20
C ARG A 185 8.34 -6.03 21.23
N ARG A 186 7.23 -6.69 21.55
CA ARG A 186 7.19 -8.17 21.61
C ARG A 186 7.02 -8.75 20.22
N GLU A 187 7.81 -9.76 19.92
CA GLU A 187 7.69 -10.57 18.69
C GLU A 187 6.51 -11.56 18.77
N ASP A 188 6.15 -12.00 19.97
CA ASP A 188 5.01 -12.89 20.21
C ASP A 188 3.97 -12.21 21.12
N VAL A 189 2.83 -11.86 20.53
CA VAL A 189 1.70 -11.21 21.21
C VAL A 189 0.48 -12.10 21.08
N LYS A 190 -0.19 -12.36 22.20
CA LYS A 190 -1.48 -13.06 22.19
C LYS A 190 -2.46 -12.36 21.26
N LEU A 191 -3.15 -13.10 20.39
CA LEU A 191 -4.14 -12.56 19.46
C LEU A 191 -5.22 -11.71 20.14
N SER A 192 -5.63 -12.09 21.36
CA SER A 192 -6.58 -11.31 22.16
C SER A 192 -6.03 -9.95 22.61
N SER A 193 -4.72 -9.85 22.87
CA SER A 193 -4.06 -8.59 23.16
C SER A 193 -3.91 -7.74 21.90
N LEU A 194 -3.52 -8.35 20.79
CA LEU A 194 -3.40 -7.67 19.50
C LEU A 194 -4.75 -7.09 19.06
N ARG A 195 -5.84 -7.85 19.19
CA ARG A 195 -7.21 -7.40 18.90
C ARG A 195 -7.57 -6.13 19.67
N LYS A 196 -7.38 -6.14 21.00
CA LYS A 196 -7.65 -4.97 21.85
C LYS A 196 -6.84 -3.74 21.45
N VAL A 197 -5.56 -3.94 21.11
CA VAL A 197 -4.67 -2.85 20.67
C VAL A 197 -5.17 -2.23 19.36
N VAL A 198 -5.52 -3.06 18.38
CA VAL A 198 -6.07 -2.61 17.09
C VAL A 198 -7.42 -1.89 17.29
N GLU A 199 -8.30 -2.42 18.13
CA GLU A 199 -9.57 -1.79 18.49
C GLU A 199 -9.39 -0.42 19.18
N ALA A 200 -8.45 -0.32 20.12
CA ALA A 200 -8.09 0.95 20.76
C ALA A 200 -7.49 1.97 19.78
N MET A 201 -6.82 1.51 18.71
CA MET A 201 -6.42 2.39 17.62
C MET A 201 -7.59 2.80 16.72
N GLY A 202 -8.78 2.24 16.89
CA GLY A 202 -9.95 2.46 16.02
C GLY A 202 -9.91 1.61 14.75
N GLY A 203 -9.27 0.44 14.81
CA GLY A 203 -9.24 -0.55 13.74
C GLY A 203 -10.05 -1.80 14.07
N VAL A 204 -10.16 -2.71 13.12
CA VAL A 204 -10.72 -4.06 13.31
C VAL A 204 -9.65 -5.07 12.94
N LEU A 205 -9.32 -5.99 13.85
CA LEU A 205 -8.36 -7.06 13.55
C LEU A 205 -9.06 -8.18 12.78
N LYS A 206 -8.61 -8.39 11.54
CA LYS A 206 -8.86 -9.58 10.73
C LYS A 206 -7.62 -10.45 10.69
N ILE A 207 -7.82 -11.77 10.64
CA ILE A 207 -6.73 -12.75 10.47
C ILE A 207 -7.07 -13.54 9.22
N GLU A 208 -6.10 -13.73 8.35
CA GLU A 208 -6.28 -14.44 7.09
C GLU A 208 -5.31 -15.61 7.01
N ALA A 209 -5.81 -16.75 6.55
CA ALA A 209 -5.00 -17.89 6.14
C ALA A 209 -4.86 -17.85 4.61
N ARG A 210 -3.63 -18.00 4.13
CA ARG A 210 -3.31 -18.02 2.69
C ARG A 210 -2.79 -19.40 2.30
N PHE A 211 -3.29 -19.91 1.17
CA PHE A 211 -2.88 -21.18 0.57
C PHE A 211 -2.28 -20.91 -0.81
N PRO A 212 -0.94 -20.71 -0.89
CA PRO A 212 -0.24 -20.30 -2.12
C PRO A 212 -0.57 -21.17 -3.34
N GLU A 213 -0.60 -22.49 -3.16
CA GLU A 213 -0.80 -23.46 -4.24
C GLU A 213 -2.16 -23.30 -4.95
N SER A 214 -3.18 -22.82 -4.24
CA SER A 214 -4.54 -22.68 -4.75
C SER A 214 -4.98 -21.24 -4.93
N GLN A 215 -4.09 -20.26 -4.69
CA GLN A 215 -4.43 -18.84 -4.63
C GLN A 215 -5.66 -18.55 -3.73
N ASP A 216 -5.88 -19.39 -2.69
CA ASP A 216 -7.04 -19.30 -1.80
C ASP A 216 -6.68 -18.48 -0.55
N VAL A 217 -7.57 -17.56 -0.16
CA VAL A 217 -7.43 -16.69 1.01
C VAL A 217 -8.72 -16.75 1.82
N ARG A 218 -8.60 -17.10 3.10
CA ARG A 218 -9.76 -17.24 3.99
C ARG A 218 -9.60 -16.42 5.26
N GLU A 219 -10.65 -15.69 5.63
CA GLU A 219 -10.74 -15.09 6.95
C GLU A 219 -10.84 -16.19 8.02
N VAL A 220 -9.92 -16.16 8.98
CA VAL A 220 -9.86 -17.10 10.10
C VAL A 220 -10.69 -16.54 11.23
N THR A 221 -11.73 -17.28 11.60
CA THR A 221 -12.54 -17.01 12.77
C THR A 221 -12.29 -18.09 13.83
N PHE A 222 -12.37 -17.70 15.10
CA PHE A 222 -12.27 -18.62 16.23
C PHE A 222 -13.66 -18.77 16.86
N SER A 223 -14.15 -20.00 16.95
CA SER A 223 -15.39 -20.37 17.65
C SER A 223 -15.12 -20.87 19.06
#